data_AF-A0A6L7UPQ2-F1
#
_entry.id   AF-A0A6L7UPQ2-F1
#
_cell.length_a   1.000
_cell.length_b   1.000
_cell.length_c   1.000
_cell.angle_alpha   90.00
_cell.angle_beta   90.00
_cell.angle_gamma   90.00
#
_symmetry.space_group_name_H-M   'P 1'
#
loop_
_entity.id
_entity.type
_entity.pdbx_description
1 polymer ?
#
loop_
_entity_poly.entity_id
_entity_poly.type
_entity_poly.pdbx_seq_one_letter_code
_entity_poly.pdbx_strand_id
1 'polypeptide(L)'
;MLVRFLSHGKGSAKAAAKYLVGELDAEGREREGVEVWRGNPDMVAAVADSLDFERKYTSAVIAWAPDDRPTDEQVEAVLDEFEKTAWAGLEPDRYSWTAVLHRERGGGVHVHVLAAQCDLQTGRSLNIAPPGWEKTFAPLRDAFNHEHGWSRPDDPARARAQRPGHVAYIEASRLRAGLEHEADP
;
A
#
# COMPACT_ATOMS: atom_id res chain seq x y z
N MET A 1 -3.73 13.18 -1.78
CA MET A 1 -3.35 11.74 -1.79
C MET A 1 -1.87 11.48 -2.12
N LEU A 2 -1.38 10.32 -1.67
CA LEU A 2 -0.05 9.75 -1.89
C LEU A 2 -0.21 8.34 -2.48
N VAL A 3 0.66 7.95 -3.41
CA VAL A 3 0.87 6.55 -3.82
C VAL A 3 2.29 6.17 -3.43
N ARG A 4 2.46 5.03 -2.76
CA ARG A 4 3.78 4.53 -2.34
C ARG A 4 3.88 3.02 -2.44
N PHE A 5 4.88 2.54 -3.17
CA PHE A 5 5.26 1.13 -3.15
C PHE A 5 6.18 0.82 -1.96
N LEU A 6 5.96 -0.32 -1.32
CA LEU A 6 6.70 -0.76 -0.14
C LEU A 6 7.86 -1.70 -0.55
N SER A 7 8.91 -1.74 0.27
CA SER A 7 10.08 -2.59 0.02
C SER A 7 9.83 -4.08 0.26
N HIS A 8 8.75 -4.44 0.96
CA HIS A 8 8.30 -5.82 1.18
C HIS A 8 7.91 -6.51 -0.13
N GLY A 9 8.00 -7.84 -0.17
CA GLY A 9 7.71 -8.60 -1.39
C GLY A 9 8.41 -9.96 -1.52
N LYS A 10 9.38 -10.26 -0.64
CA LYS A 10 10.14 -11.54 -0.65
C LYS A 10 9.61 -12.59 0.32
N GLY A 11 8.85 -12.16 1.33
CA GLY A 11 8.32 -13.03 2.40
C GLY A 11 7.04 -13.75 2.02
N SER A 12 6.29 -14.23 3.02
CA SER A 12 4.98 -14.84 2.78
C SER A 12 3.95 -13.79 2.39
N ALA A 13 3.34 -13.98 1.21
CA ALA A 13 2.21 -13.21 0.74
C ALA A 13 0.96 -13.49 1.59
N LYS A 14 0.78 -14.74 2.07
CA LYS A 14 -0.30 -15.08 3.02
C LYS A 14 -0.22 -14.28 4.31
N ALA A 15 0.97 -14.11 4.88
CA ALA A 15 1.15 -13.27 6.07
C ALA A 15 0.80 -11.81 5.78
N ALA A 16 1.20 -11.29 4.62
CA ALA A 16 0.86 -9.93 4.19
C ALA A 16 -0.66 -9.76 4.00
N ALA A 17 -1.33 -10.67 3.27
CA ALA A 17 -2.77 -10.64 3.05
C ALA A 17 -3.54 -10.69 4.38
N LYS A 18 -3.17 -11.60 5.29
CA LYS A 18 -3.77 -11.68 6.64
C LYS A 18 -3.61 -10.38 7.42
N TYR A 19 -2.45 -9.72 7.30
CA TYR A 19 -2.23 -8.42 7.94
C TYR A 19 -3.13 -7.32 7.35
N LEU A 20 -3.41 -7.34 6.04
CA LEU A 20 -4.28 -6.35 5.40
C LEU A 20 -5.74 -6.46 5.85
N VAL A 21 -6.25 -7.68 6.00
CA VAL A 21 -7.65 -7.92 6.39
C VAL A 21 -7.83 -8.08 7.91
N GLY A 22 -6.74 -8.10 8.68
CA GLY A 22 -6.80 -8.29 10.12
C GLY A 22 -7.60 -7.19 10.82
N GLU A 23 -8.38 -7.59 11.82
CA GLU A 23 -9.16 -6.69 12.67
C GLU A 23 -8.27 -5.83 13.59
N LEU A 24 -7.00 -6.20 13.76
CA LEU A 24 -6.05 -5.47 14.59
C LEU A 24 -4.99 -4.75 13.75
N ASP A 25 -4.62 -3.55 14.16
CA ASP A 25 -3.47 -2.82 13.62
C ASP A 25 -2.13 -3.37 14.13
N ALA A 26 -1.01 -2.75 13.71
CA ALA A 26 0.32 -3.18 14.15
C ALA A 26 0.57 -2.97 15.65
N GLU A 27 -0.24 -2.15 16.30
CA GLU A 27 -0.19 -1.83 17.73
C GLU A 27 -1.20 -2.66 18.53
N GLY A 28 -1.91 -3.60 17.89
CA GLY A 28 -2.88 -4.50 18.52
C GLY A 28 -4.24 -3.85 18.82
N ARG A 29 -4.54 -2.68 18.23
CA ARG A 29 -5.81 -1.97 18.39
C ARG A 29 -6.79 -2.41 17.32
N GLU A 30 -8.08 -2.47 17.67
CA GLU A 30 -9.15 -2.80 16.73
C GLU A 30 -9.26 -1.73 15.62
N ARG A 31 -9.35 -2.18 14.37
CA ARG A 31 -9.54 -1.35 13.19
C ARG A 31 -11.03 -1.12 12.97
N GLU A 32 -11.44 0.15 12.85
CA GLU A 32 -12.85 0.51 12.73
C GLU A 32 -13.46 0.16 11.36
N GLY A 33 -12.68 0.15 10.27
CA GLY A 33 -13.20 -0.20 8.95
C GLY A 33 -12.12 -0.82 8.07
N VAL A 34 -12.29 -2.11 7.77
CA VAL A 34 -11.45 -2.86 6.82
C VAL A 34 -12.37 -3.53 5.81
N GLU A 35 -12.22 -3.18 4.54
CA GLU A 35 -13.09 -3.67 3.48
C GLU A 35 -12.27 -4.06 2.25
N VAL A 36 -12.57 -5.23 1.68
CA VAL A 36 -11.96 -5.65 0.41
C VAL A 36 -12.78 -5.05 -0.73
N TRP A 37 -12.17 -4.15 -1.50
CA TRP A 37 -12.82 -3.41 -2.58
C TRP A 37 -12.55 -4.00 -3.96
N ARG A 38 -11.39 -4.64 -4.13
CA ARG A 38 -11.00 -5.33 -5.38
C ARG A 38 -10.33 -6.65 -5.07
N GLY A 39 -10.62 -7.64 -5.90
CA GLY A 39 -9.97 -8.95 -5.89
C GLY A 39 -10.20 -9.74 -4.59
N ASN A 40 -9.34 -10.72 -4.36
CA ASN A 40 -9.38 -11.58 -3.18
C ASN A 40 -7.97 -11.74 -2.60
N PRO A 41 -7.69 -11.24 -1.38
CA PRO A 41 -6.37 -11.31 -0.77
C PRO A 41 -5.79 -12.71 -0.63
N ASP A 42 -6.63 -13.72 -0.34
CA ASP A 42 -6.17 -15.11 -0.21
C ASP A 42 -5.79 -15.71 -1.56
N MET A 43 -6.52 -15.38 -2.63
CA MET A 43 -6.17 -15.82 -3.99
C MET A 43 -4.85 -15.19 -4.45
N VAL A 44 -4.68 -13.88 -4.24
CA VAL A 44 -3.43 -13.18 -4.57
C VAL A 44 -2.25 -13.78 -3.81
N ALA A 45 -2.46 -14.05 -2.51
CA ALA A 45 -1.46 -14.68 -1.68
C ALA A 45 -1.09 -16.09 -2.18
N ALA A 46 -2.08 -16.90 -2.56
CA ALA A 46 -1.84 -18.24 -3.09
C ALA A 46 -1.01 -18.21 -4.38
N VAL A 47 -1.34 -17.30 -5.32
CA VAL A 47 -0.57 -17.11 -6.54
C VAL A 47 0.86 -16.68 -6.20
N ALA A 48 1.02 -15.62 -5.40
CA ALA A 48 2.34 -15.08 -5.07
C ALA A 48 3.22 -16.09 -4.33
N ASP A 49 2.67 -16.80 -3.33
CA ASP A 49 3.44 -17.77 -2.55
C ASP A 49 3.88 -18.99 -3.37
N SER A 50 3.17 -19.31 -4.46
CA SER A 50 3.56 -20.38 -5.42
C SER A 50 4.71 -20.00 -6.36
N LEU A 51 5.13 -18.73 -6.41
CA LEU A 51 6.21 -18.29 -7.29
C LEU A 51 7.59 -18.61 -6.71
N ASP A 52 8.50 -19.03 -7.58
CA ASP A 52 9.92 -19.25 -7.27
C ASP A 52 10.77 -17.98 -7.43
N PHE A 53 10.13 -16.82 -7.66
CA PHE A 53 10.83 -15.54 -7.78
C PHE A 53 11.31 -15.04 -6.42
N GLU A 54 12.46 -14.36 -6.39
CA GLU A 54 12.95 -13.71 -5.16
C GLU A 54 11.94 -12.70 -4.63
N ARG A 55 11.31 -11.94 -5.52
CA ARG A 55 10.17 -11.07 -5.22
C ARG A 55 8.90 -11.74 -5.74
N LYS A 56 8.04 -12.12 -4.82
CA LYS A 56 6.80 -12.86 -5.08
C LYS A 56 5.60 -11.94 -5.27
N TYR A 57 5.61 -10.82 -4.56
CA TYR A 57 4.53 -9.84 -4.62
C TYR A 57 5.07 -8.41 -4.56
N THR A 58 4.23 -7.50 -5.00
CA THR A 58 4.37 -6.07 -4.84
C THR A 58 3.27 -5.58 -3.89
N SER A 59 3.62 -4.68 -2.98
CA SER A 59 2.66 -4.02 -2.10
C SER A 59 2.76 -2.52 -2.23
N ALA A 60 1.62 -1.85 -2.17
CA ALA A 60 1.54 -0.40 -2.21
C ALA A 60 0.49 0.11 -1.22
N VAL A 61 0.60 1.40 -0.91
CA VAL A 61 -0.38 2.15 -0.15
C VAL A 61 -0.78 3.37 -0.96
N ILE A 62 -2.08 3.55 -1.13
CA ILE A 62 -2.70 4.79 -1.60
C ILE A 62 -3.33 5.43 -0.37
N ALA A 63 -2.92 6.64 0.00
CA ALA A 63 -3.40 7.27 1.23
C ALA A 63 -3.81 8.72 0.99
N TRP A 64 -4.85 9.14 1.71
CA TRP A 64 -5.35 10.51 1.70
C TRP A 64 -5.04 11.19 3.03
N ALA A 65 -4.88 12.51 3.01
CA ALA A 65 -4.81 13.24 4.26
C ALA A 65 -6.17 13.19 4.97
N PRO A 66 -6.24 13.28 6.31
CA PRO A 66 -7.52 13.25 7.03
C PRO A 66 -8.54 14.29 6.57
N ASP A 67 -8.07 15.44 6.09
CA ASP A 67 -8.92 16.53 5.59
C ASP A 67 -9.37 16.34 4.12
N ASP A 68 -8.73 15.43 3.36
CA ASP A 68 -9.07 15.19 1.95
C ASP A 68 -10.43 14.49 1.80
N ARG A 69 -10.80 13.65 2.79
CA ARG A 69 -12.08 12.93 2.92
C ARG A 69 -12.65 12.45 1.57
N PRO A 70 -11.91 11.58 0.85
CA PRO A 70 -12.37 11.10 -0.45
C PRO A 70 -13.71 10.36 -0.31
N THR A 71 -14.61 10.59 -1.26
CA THR A 71 -15.85 9.80 -1.42
C THR A 71 -15.54 8.41 -1.94
N ASP A 72 -16.49 7.50 -1.79
CA ASP A 72 -16.33 6.12 -2.25
C ASP A 72 -16.15 6.06 -3.77
N GLU A 73 -16.88 6.89 -4.52
CA GLU A 73 -16.74 7.02 -5.97
C GLU A 73 -15.36 7.54 -6.38
N GLN A 74 -14.77 8.44 -5.61
CA GLN A 74 -13.41 8.93 -5.85
C GLN A 74 -12.35 7.86 -5.54
N VAL A 75 -12.54 7.08 -4.47
CA VAL A 75 -11.65 5.94 -4.19
C VAL A 75 -11.73 4.92 -5.31
N GLU A 76 -12.93 4.61 -5.81
CA GLU A 76 -13.13 3.72 -6.94
C GLU A 76 -12.44 4.22 -8.22
N ALA A 77 -12.62 5.51 -8.56
CA ALA A 77 -11.96 6.10 -9.72
C ALA A 77 -10.43 6.04 -9.63
N VAL A 78 -9.87 6.24 -8.44
CA VAL A 78 -8.43 6.10 -8.20
C VAL A 78 -7.98 4.65 -8.38
N LEU A 79 -8.75 3.67 -7.94
CA LEU A 79 -8.42 2.25 -8.13
C LEU A 79 -8.48 1.82 -9.59
N ASP A 80 -9.49 2.28 -10.34
CA ASP A 80 -9.61 1.99 -11.77
C ASP A 80 -8.41 2.53 -12.56
N GLU A 81 -7.99 3.77 -12.31
CA GLU A 81 -6.83 4.35 -13.00
C GLU A 81 -5.50 3.79 -12.48
N PHE A 82 -5.42 3.42 -11.20
CA PHE A 82 -4.27 2.69 -10.66
C PHE A 82 -4.08 1.34 -11.37
N GLU A 83 -5.15 0.57 -11.54
CA GLU A 83 -5.12 -0.72 -12.24
C GLU A 83 -4.67 -0.57 -13.69
N LYS A 84 -5.30 0.35 -14.43
CA LYS A 84 -4.91 0.66 -15.82
C LYS A 84 -3.44 1.07 -15.94
N THR A 85 -2.95 1.84 -14.96
CA THR A 85 -1.55 2.30 -14.93
C THR A 85 -0.59 1.15 -14.61
N ALA A 86 -0.91 0.32 -13.62
CA ALA A 86 -0.06 -0.76 -13.13
C ALA A 86 0.11 -1.90 -14.14
N TRP A 87 -0.94 -2.21 -14.90
CA TRP A 87 -0.96 -3.32 -15.88
C TRP A 87 -1.24 -2.84 -17.30
N ALA A 88 -0.81 -1.63 -17.64
CA ALA A 88 -1.05 -1.02 -18.94
C ALA A 88 -0.76 -1.97 -20.12
N GLY A 89 -1.78 -2.22 -20.94
CA GLY A 89 -1.68 -3.10 -22.12
C GLY A 89 -1.84 -4.60 -21.83
N LEU A 90 -2.20 -4.99 -20.61
CA LEU A 90 -2.56 -6.37 -20.25
C LEU A 90 -4.06 -6.47 -19.99
N GLU A 91 -4.63 -7.62 -20.35
CA GLU A 91 -6.02 -7.97 -20.02
C GLU A 91 -6.15 -8.36 -18.54
N PRO A 92 -7.32 -8.15 -17.90
CA PRO A 92 -7.51 -8.43 -16.47
C PRO A 92 -7.26 -9.87 -16.02
N ASP A 93 -7.32 -10.84 -16.93
CA ASP A 93 -7.02 -12.26 -16.65
C ASP A 93 -5.51 -12.55 -16.58
N ARG A 94 -4.66 -11.57 -16.91
CA ARG A 94 -3.19 -11.70 -16.92
C ARG A 94 -2.53 -11.43 -15.57
N TYR A 95 -3.25 -10.90 -14.60
CA TYR A 95 -2.67 -10.48 -13.32
C TYR A 95 -3.61 -10.77 -12.15
N SER A 96 -3.04 -10.87 -10.95
CA SER A 96 -3.80 -11.13 -9.71
C SER A 96 -3.42 -10.08 -8.68
N TRP A 97 -4.40 -9.30 -8.25
CA TRP A 97 -4.23 -8.24 -7.27
C TRP A 97 -5.47 -8.04 -6.39
N THR A 98 -5.29 -7.32 -5.29
CA THR A 98 -6.36 -6.93 -4.38
C THR A 98 -6.14 -5.52 -3.85
N ALA A 99 -7.25 -4.84 -3.55
CA ALA A 99 -7.30 -3.55 -2.87
C ALA A 99 -8.12 -3.69 -1.58
N VAL A 100 -7.51 -3.36 -0.45
CA VAL A 100 -8.16 -3.40 0.87
C VAL A 100 -8.20 -1.98 1.42
N LEU A 101 -9.40 -1.42 1.52
CA LEU A 101 -9.65 -0.10 2.04
C LEU A 101 -9.71 -0.13 3.56
N HIS A 102 -8.95 0.78 4.18
CA HIS A 102 -8.96 1.02 5.61
C HIS A 102 -9.48 2.44 5.87
N ARG A 103 -10.40 2.55 6.82
CA ARG A 103 -10.85 3.82 7.40
C ARG A 103 -10.50 3.84 8.87
N GLU A 104 -9.73 4.85 9.27
CA GLU A 104 -9.30 5.04 10.65
C GLU A 104 -10.23 6.00 11.38
N ARG A 105 -10.34 5.81 12.71
CA ARG A 105 -11.11 6.66 13.63
C ARG A 105 -10.76 8.15 13.55
N GLY A 106 -9.53 8.48 13.15
CA GLY A 106 -9.03 9.83 12.96
C GLY A 106 -9.36 10.47 11.60
N GLY A 107 -10.17 9.80 10.76
CA GLY A 107 -10.49 10.25 9.40
C GLY A 107 -9.42 9.88 8.35
N GLY A 108 -8.38 9.15 8.75
CA GLY A 108 -7.41 8.59 7.82
C GLY A 108 -8.08 7.58 6.88
N VAL A 109 -7.88 7.74 5.58
CA VAL A 109 -8.34 6.80 4.56
C VAL A 109 -7.12 6.31 3.80
N HIS A 110 -6.94 5.00 3.73
CA HIS A 110 -5.86 4.40 2.97
C HIS A 110 -6.25 3.05 2.38
N VAL A 111 -5.82 2.81 1.15
CA VAL A 111 -5.98 1.53 0.47
C VAL A 111 -4.64 0.82 0.43
N HIS A 112 -4.63 -0.40 0.95
CA HIS A 112 -3.53 -1.32 0.77
C HIS A 112 -3.73 -2.13 -0.50
N VAL A 113 -2.72 -2.11 -1.36
CA VAL A 113 -2.66 -2.92 -2.58
C VAL A 113 -1.68 -4.05 -2.38
N LEU A 114 -2.08 -5.26 -2.80
CA LEU A 114 -1.22 -6.43 -2.89
C LEU A 114 -1.39 -7.06 -4.27
N ALA A 115 -0.29 -7.32 -4.97
CA ALA A 115 -0.27 -7.87 -6.32
C ALA A 115 0.77 -8.98 -6.45
N ALA A 116 0.42 -10.10 -7.07
CA ALA A 116 1.39 -11.14 -7.42
C ALA A 116 2.33 -10.62 -8.52
N GLN A 117 3.64 -10.85 -8.38
CA GLN A 117 4.65 -10.35 -9.32
C GLN A 117 4.81 -11.29 -10.53
N CYS A 118 3.70 -11.69 -11.14
CA CYS A 118 3.65 -12.66 -12.21
C CYS A 118 2.61 -12.28 -13.26
N ASP A 119 2.99 -12.45 -14.51
CA ASP A 119 2.06 -12.51 -15.62
C ASP A 119 1.48 -13.93 -15.71
N LEU A 120 0.19 -14.07 -15.40
CA LEU A 120 -0.47 -15.36 -15.22
C LEU A 120 -0.49 -16.23 -16.48
N GLN A 121 -0.47 -15.64 -17.67
CA GLN A 121 -0.49 -16.40 -18.92
C GLN A 121 0.90 -16.94 -19.28
N THR A 122 1.95 -16.17 -19.02
CA THR A 122 3.32 -16.55 -19.43
C THR A 122 4.11 -17.21 -18.31
N GLY A 123 3.67 -17.07 -17.06
CA GLY A 123 4.41 -17.50 -15.88
C GLY A 123 5.70 -16.70 -15.64
N ARG A 124 5.89 -15.55 -16.32
CA ARG A 124 7.08 -14.72 -16.19
C ARG A 124 6.89 -13.65 -15.12
N SER A 125 7.99 -13.23 -14.52
CA SER A 125 7.97 -12.13 -13.55
C SER A 125 7.47 -10.84 -14.20
N LEU A 126 6.52 -10.18 -13.53
CA LEU A 126 5.92 -8.92 -13.94
C LEU A 126 6.01 -7.92 -12.79
N ASN A 127 6.89 -6.93 -12.92
CA ASN A 127 7.07 -5.91 -11.89
C ASN A 127 6.37 -4.60 -12.28
N ILE A 128 5.22 -4.32 -11.65
CA ILE A 128 4.44 -3.09 -11.85
C ILE A 128 5.12 -1.83 -11.29
N ALA A 129 6.11 -1.99 -10.39
CA ALA A 129 6.81 -0.88 -9.74
C ALA A 129 8.32 -1.13 -9.68
N PRO A 130 9.02 -1.09 -10.83
CA PRO A 130 10.47 -1.13 -10.85
C PRO A 130 11.07 0.13 -10.18
N PRO A 131 12.38 0.13 -9.86
CA PRO A 131 13.06 1.34 -9.39
C PRO A 131 12.77 2.53 -10.31
N GLY A 132 12.32 3.65 -9.74
CA GLY A 132 11.85 4.81 -10.51
C GLY A 132 10.36 4.79 -10.87
N TRP A 133 9.56 3.89 -10.26
CA TRP A 133 8.10 3.80 -10.39
C TRP A 133 7.39 5.14 -10.16
N GLU A 134 8.01 6.07 -9.44
CA GLU A 134 7.49 7.43 -9.22
C GLU A 134 7.20 8.13 -10.54
N LYS A 135 8.01 7.90 -11.60
CA LYS A 135 7.75 8.49 -12.92
C LYS A 135 6.46 8.00 -13.55
N THR A 136 6.02 6.80 -13.20
CA THR A 136 4.77 6.18 -13.68
C THR A 136 3.58 6.62 -12.86
N PHE A 137 3.69 6.62 -11.52
CA PHE A 137 2.54 6.84 -10.62
C PHE A 137 2.42 8.26 -10.05
N ALA A 138 3.48 9.09 -10.08
CA ALA A 138 3.36 10.48 -9.65
C ALA A 138 2.42 11.31 -10.54
N PRO A 139 2.42 11.17 -11.88
CA PRO A 139 1.46 11.88 -12.73
C PRO A 139 0.00 11.54 -12.40
N LEU A 140 -0.31 10.25 -12.18
CA LEU A 140 -1.62 9.79 -11.71
C LEU A 140 -2.00 10.49 -10.40
N ARG A 141 -1.11 10.43 -9.41
CA ARG A 141 -1.29 11.08 -8.11
C ARG A 141 -1.57 12.59 -8.25
N ASP A 142 -0.77 13.27 -9.06
CA ASP A 142 -0.81 14.72 -9.20
C ASP A 142 -2.07 15.18 -9.94
N ALA A 143 -2.54 14.41 -10.93
CA ALA A 143 -3.79 14.67 -11.63
C ALA A 143 -4.99 14.65 -10.66
N PHE A 144 -5.16 13.56 -9.90
CA PHE A 144 -6.25 13.45 -8.92
C PHE A 144 -6.14 14.48 -7.79
N ASN A 145 -4.92 14.75 -7.31
CA ASN A 145 -4.72 15.79 -6.30
C ASN A 145 -5.14 17.16 -6.80
N HIS A 146 -4.81 17.49 -8.04
CA HIS A 146 -5.22 18.74 -8.65
C HIS A 146 -6.74 18.80 -8.88
N GLU A 147 -7.32 17.74 -9.44
CA GLU A 147 -8.74 17.65 -9.78
C GLU A 147 -9.65 17.80 -8.55
N HIS A 148 -9.30 17.15 -7.45
CA HIS A 148 -10.13 17.14 -6.24
C HIS A 148 -9.65 18.10 -5.15
N GLY A 149 -8.61 18.88 -5.42
CA GLY A 149 -8.02 19.81 -4.44
C GLY A 149 -7.40 19.10 -3.22
N TRP A 150 -7.00 17.83 -3.37
CA TRP A 150 -6.43 17.05 -2.29
C TRP A 150 -5.00 17.47 -1.94
N SER A 151 -4.63 17.10 -0.72
CA SER A 151 -3.31 17.30 -0.14
C SER A 151 -2.21 16.69 -0.98
N ARG A 152 -1.22 17.52 -1.33
CA ARG A 152 -0.05 17.11 -2.11
C ARG A 152 1.13 16.71 -1.22
N PRO A 153 1.85 15.60 -1.51
CA PRO A 153 3.01 15.19 -0.71
C PRO A 153 4.22 16.12 -0.81
N ASP A 154 4.31 16.92 -1.87
CA ASP A 154 5.41 17.85 -2.15
C ASP A 154 5.11 19.29 -1.71
N ASP A 155 3.95 19.53 -1.07
CA ASP A 155 3.57 20.83 -0.53
C ASP A 155 4.57 21.27 0.56
N PRO A 156 5.34 22.36 0.35
CA PRO A 156 6.32 22.83 1.33
C PRO A 156 5.71 23.14 2.70
N ALA A 157 4.44 23.55 2.76
CA ALA A 157 3.75 23.83 4.02
C ALA A 157 3.51 22.55 4.86
N ARG A 158 3.57 21.37 4.22
CA ARG A 158 3.41 20.06 4.86
C ARG A 158 4.74 19.35 5.09
N ALA A 159 5.86 19.97 4.72
CA ALA A 159 7.17 19.41 4.97
C ALA A 159 7.39 19.27 6.48
N ARG A 160 7.71 18.05 6.94
CA ARG A 160 8.09 17.83 8.34
C ARG A 160 9.40 18.56 8.62
N ALA A 161 9.40 19.44 9.62
CA ALA A 161 10.60 20.15 10.06
C ALA A 161 11.71 19.22 10.55
N GLN A 162 11.33 18.05 11.11
CA GLN A 162 12.27 17.02 11.55
C GLN A 162 11.77 15.64 11.16
N ARG A 163 12.70 14.75 10.80
CA ARG A 163 12.45 13.32 10.64
C ARG A 163 13.05 12.60 11.85
N PRO A 164 12.39 11.59 12.43
CA PRO A 164 12.98 10.80 13.51
C PRO A 164 14.34 10.24 13.08
N GLY A 165 15.33 10.36 13.95
CA GLY A 165 16.65 9.76 13.72
C GLY A 165 16.60 8.23 13.74
N HIS A 166 17.68 7.58 13.31
CA HIS A 166 17.77 6.11 13.26
C HIS A 166 17.48 5.45 14.62
N VAL A 167 17.91 6.08 15.72
CA VAL A 167 17.69 5.62 17.10
C VAL A 167 16.20 5.50 17.43
N ALA A 168 15.40 6.50 17.07
CA ALA A 168 13.95 6.49 17.29
C ALA A 168 13.24 5.33 16.56
N TYR A 169 13.77 4.89 15.41
CA TYR A 169 13.24 3.70 14.71
C TYR A 169 13.62 2.39 15.42
N ILE A 170 14.83 2.30 15.98
CA ILE A 170 15.27 1.14 16.77
C ILE A 170 14.41 1.03 18.04
N GLU A 171 14.22 2.13 18.75
CA GLU A 171 13.39 2.18 19.97
C GLU A 171 11.94 1.81 19.67
N ALA A 172 11.33 2.39 18.62
CA ALA A 172 9.98 2.01 18.20
C ALA A 172 9.88 0.54 17.75
N SER A 173 10.96 -0.05 17.23
CA SER A 173 11.01 -1.48 16.89
C SER A 173 11.13 -2.36 18.14
N ARG A 174 11.92 -1.95 19.14
CA ARG A 174 12.07 -2.65 20.43
C ARG A 174 10.76 -2.64 21.20
N LEU A 175 10.08 -1.49 21.24
CA LEU A 175 8.79 -1.33 21.89
C LEU A 175 7.74 -2.27 21.27
N ARG A 176 7.67 -2.33 19.93
CA ARG A 176 6.77 -3.24 19.20
C ARG A 176 7.08 -4.72 19.42
N ALA A 177 8.34 -5.05 19.75
CA ALA A 177 8.76 -6.41 20.09
C ALA A 177 8.57 -6.76 21.59
N GLY A 178 8.04 -5.83 22.40
CA GLY A 178 7.87 -6.01 23.84
C GLY A 178 9.18 -6.04 24.62
N LEU A 179 10.27 -5.49 24.05
CA LEU A 179 11.57 -5.37 24.71
C LEU A 179 11.63 -4.05 25.48
N GLU A 180 12.09 -4.09 26.72
CA GLU A 180 12.18 -2.90 27.58
C GLU A 180 13.09 -1.83 26.96
N HIS A 181 12.65 -0.57 27.08
CA HIS A 181 13.45 0.60 26.77
C HIS A 181 14.32 0.91 27.98
N GLU A 182 15.61 0.60 27.88
CA GLU A 182 16.59 1.25 28.75
C GLU A 182 16.63 2.71 28.32
N ALA A 183 16.12 3.60 29.17
CA ALA A 183 16.31 5.03 28.99
C ALA A 183 17.80 5.32 29.16
N ASP A 184 18.43 5.90 28.15
CA ASP A 184 19.80 6.40 28.27
C ASP A 184 19.80 7.58 29.28
N PRO A 185 20.84 7.71 30.14
CA PRO A 185 20.82 8.58 31.32
C PRO A 185 20.89 10.08 31.03
#